data_AF-A0A4R3M274-F1
#
_entry.id   AF-A0A4R3M274-F1
#
_cell.length_a   1.000
_cell.length_b   1.000
_cell.length_c   1.000
_cell.angle_alpha   90.00
_cell.angle_beta   90.00
_cell.angle_gamma   90.00
#
_symmetry.space_group_name_H-M   'P 1'
#
loop_
_entity.id
_entity.type
_entity.pdbx_description
1 polymer ?
#
loop_
_entity_poly.entity_id
_entity_poly.type
_entity_poly.pdbx_seq_one_letter_code
_entity_poly.pdbx_strand_id
1 'polypeptide(L)' 'MTARASVMQQKTQRPVQFEITEQTRESLEAWIEARGLKAADFLFPSRLHTSPHLSTRQYAR' A
#
# COMPACT_ATOMS: atom_id res chain seq x y z
N MET A 1 18.54 2.18 -10.91
CA MET A 1 18.52 1.01 -10.00
C MET A 1 17.19 1.02 -9.27
N THR A 2 16.35 0.00 -9.46
CA THR A 2 15.06 -0.07 -8.75
C THR A 2 15.29 -0.56 -7.32
N ALA A 3 14.85 0.22 -6.33
CA ALA A 3 14.88 -0.20 -4.94
C ALA A 3 13.82 -1.28 -4.70
N ARG A 4 14.22 -2.43 -4.13
CA ARG A 4 13.29 -3.49 -3.73
C ARG A 4 12.92 -3.36 -2.26
N ALA A 5 11.64 -3.54 -1.96
CA ALA A 5 11.14 -3.59 -0.59
C ALA A 5 11.02 -5.05 -0.14
N SER A 6 11.41 -5.36 1.10
CA SER A 6 11.20 -6.68 1.71
C SER A 6 10.09 -6.56 2.75
N VAL A 7 9.05 -7.40 2.64
CA VAL A 7 7.92 -7.45 3.57
C VAL A 7 7.82 -8.84 4.17
N MET A 8 7.67 -8.94 5.49
CA MET A 8 7.42 -10.22 6.16
C MET A 8 5.99 -10.69 5.86
N GLN A 9 5.85 -11.81 5.16
CA GLN A 9 4.54 -12.40 4.89
C GLN A 9 4.03 -13.12 6.14
N GLN A 10 3.01 -12.57 6.81
CA GLN A 10 2.51 -13.12 8.08
C GLN A 10 2.04 -14.58 7.98
N LYS A 11 1.41 -14.96 6.87
CA LYS A 11 0.87 -16.32 6.67
C LYS A 11 1.96 -17.40 6.64
N THR A 12 3.11 -17.09 6.07
CA THR A 12 4.20 -18.04 5.85
C THR A 12 5.41 -17.77 6.75
N GLN A 13 5.44 -16.62 7.43
CA GLN A 13 6.56 -16.08 8.21
C GLN A 13 7.86 -16.03 7.39
N ARG A 14 7.74 -15.73 6.09
CA ARG A 14 8.87 -15.60 5.17
C ARG A 14 8.95 -14.17 4.62
N PRO A 15 10.16 -13.58 4.50
CA PRO A 15 10.32 -12.31 3.82
C PRO A 15 10.08 -12.48 2.32
N VAL A 16 9.29 -11.59 1.74
CA VAL A 16 9.00 -11.53 0.30
C VAL A 16 9.49 -10.19 -0.24
N GLN A 17 10.25 -10.21 -1.33
CA GLN A 17 10.73 -9.02 -2.00
C GLN A 17 9.75 -8.57 -3.07
N PHE A 18 9.49 -7.27 -3.11
CA PHE A 18 8.67 -6.61 -4.11
C PHE A 18 9.49 -5.54 -4.82
N GLU A 19 9.30 -5.44 -6.12
CA GLU A 19 9.75 -4.33 -6.92
C GLU A 19 8.57 -3.40 -7.18
N ILE A 20 8.77 -2.11 -6.93
CA ILE A 20 7.78 -1.09 -7.29
C ILE A 20 8.24 -0.50 -8.61
N THR A 21 7.45 -0.72 -9.66
CA THR A 21 7.71 -0.14 -10.98
C THR A 21 7.58 1.39 -10.92
N GLU A 22 8.31 2.08 -11.80
CA GLU A 22 8.28 3.54 -11.90
C GLU A 22 6.85 4.08 -12.09
N GLN A 23 6.10 3.48 -13.03
CA GLN A 23 4.68 3.81 -13.25
C GLN A 23 3.82 3.68 -11.97
N THR A 24 4.09 2.66 -11.13
CA THR A 24 3.37 2.46 -9.88
C THR A 24 3.72 3.55 -8.87
N ARG A 25 4.99 3.96 -8.82
CA ARG A 25 5.45 5.06 -7.96
C ARG A 25 4.78 6.38 -8.34
N GLU A 26 4.77 6.74 -9.63
CA GLU A 26 4.11 7.96 -10.12
C GLU A 26 2.61 7.97 -9.78
N SER A 27 1.93 6.83 -9.99
CA SER A 27 0.51 6.68 -9.68
C SER A 27 0.23 6.84 -8.18
N LEU A 28 1.12 6.31 -7.32
CA LEU A 28 1.00 6.45 -5.87
C LEU A 28 1.28 7.87 -5.37
N GLU A 29 2.28 8.55 -5.94
CA GLU A 29 2.59 9.94 -5.62
C GLU A 29 1.41 10.86 -5.94
N ALA A 30 0.86 10.75 -7.16
CA ALA A 30 -0.34 11.49 -7.56
C ALA A 30 -1.54 11.21 -6.65
N TRP A 31 -1.70 9.96 -6.20
CA TRP A 31 -2.77 9.58 -5.26
C TRP A 31 -2.58 10.18 -3.86
N ILE A 32 -1.36 10.12 -3.31
CA ILE A 32 -1.02 10.69 -2.00
C ILE A 32 -1.29 12.20 -2.01
N GLU A 33 -0.88 12.89 -3.07
CA GLU A 33 -1.13 14.32 -3.24
C GLU A 33 -2.63 14.63 -3.35
N ALA A 34 -3.35 13.94 -4.24
CA ALA A 34 -4.78 14.16 -4.43
C ALA A 34 -5.62 13.90 -3.17
N ARG A 35 -5.16 13.02 -2.27
CA ARG A 35 -5.85 12.70 -1.01
C ARG A 35 -5.29 13.43 0.21
N GLY A 36 -4.16 14.13 0.07
CA GLY A 36 -3.50 14.83 1.16
C GLY A 36 -3.04 13.90 2.30
N LEU A 37 -2.59 12.68 1.97
CA LEU A 37 -2.21 11.68 2.97
C LEU A 37 -0.89 12.06 3.65
N LYS A 38 -0.82 11.83 4.96
CA LYS A 38 0.40 11.95 5.77
C LYS A 38 1.07 10.59 5.90
N ALA A 39 2.34 10.59 6.31
CA ALA A 39 3.12 9.36 6.49
C ALA A 39 2.51 8.34 7.49
N ALA A 40 1.69 8.81 8.44
CA ALA A 40 1.00 7.96 9.40
C ALA A 40 -0.35 7.41 8.88
N ASP A 41 -0.84 7.93 7.76
CA ASP A 41 -2.13 7.53 7.21
C ASP A 41 -1.99 6.23 6.40
N PHE A 42 -3.09 5.49 6.31
CA PHE A 42 -3.15 4.35 5.41
C PHE A 42 -3.10 4.83 3.96
N LEU A 43 -2.23 4.21 3.16
CA LEU A 43 -2.09 4.52 1.73
C LEU A 43 -3.42 4.35 0.98
N PHE A 44 -4.23 3.37 1.41
CA PHE A 44 -5.57 3.14 0.90
C PHE A 44 -6.59 3.18 2.06
N PRO A 45 -7.08 4.37 2.43
CA PRO A 45 -8.09 4.50 3.47
C PRO A 45 -9.40 3.86 3.01
N SER A 46 -10.12 3.27 3.95
CA SER A 46 -11.46 2.77 3.68
C SER A 46 -12.40 3.91 3.29
N ARG A 47 -13.39 3.63 2.43
CA ARG A 47 -14.53 4.52 2.21
C ARG A 47 -15.59 4.43 3.33
N LEU A 48 -15.51 3.38 4.15
CA LEU A 48 -16.41 3.17 5.29
C LEU A 48 -15.79 3.80 6.54
N HIS A 49 -16.48 4.77 7.16
CA HIS A 49 -16.04 5.47 8.37
C HIS A 49 -15.82 4.55 9.58
N THR A 50 -16.40 3.36 9.58
CA THR A 50 -16.29 2.38 10.67
C THR A 50 -15.00 1.55 10.64
N SER A 51 -14.20 1.64 9.57
CA SER A 51 -12.92 0.94 9.46
C SER A 51 -11.84 1.89 8.97
N PRO A 52 -10.68 1.98 9.64
CA PRO A 52 -9.62 2.90 9.23
C PRO A 52 -8.92 2.47 7.92
N HIS A 53 -9.00 1.20 7.53
CA HIS A 53 -8.39 0.65 6.32
C HIS A 53 -9.30 -0.33 5.59
N LEU A 54 -8.97 -0.60 4.31
CA LEU A 54 -9.64 -1.64 3.52
C LEU A 54 -9.54 -3.00 4.24
N SER A 55 -10.63 -3.76 4.17
CA SER A 55 -10.65 -5.15 4.66
C SER A 55 -9.79 -6.05 3.77
N THR A 56 -9.27 -7.15 4.33
CA THR A 56 -8.50 -8.15 3.58
C THR A 56 -9.24 -8.67 2.35
N ARG A 57 -10.58 -8.74 2.41
CA ARG A 57 -11.43 -9.19 1.30
C ARG A 57 -11.52 -8.17 0.16
N GLN A 58 -11.37 -6.88 0.47
CA GLN A 58 -11.30 -5.82 -0.55
C GLN A 58 -9.93 -5.77 -1.21
N TYR A 59 -8.86 -6.15 -0.51
CA TYR A 59 -7.50 -6.30 -1.08
C TYR A 59 -7.34 -7.49 -2.03
N ALA A 60 -8.24 -8.49 -1.96
CA ALA A 60 -8.16 -9.72 -2.75
C ALA A 60 -8.89 -9.67 -4.10
N ARG A 61 -9.36 -8.49 -4.52
CA ARG A 61 -10.00 -8.23 -5.81
C ARG A 61 -9.05 -7.48 -6.72
#